data_AF-A0A948QZD1-F1
#
_entry.id   AF-A0A948QZD1-F1
#
_cell.length_a   1.000
_cell.length_b   1.000
_cell.length_c   1.000
_cell.angle_alpha   90.00
_cell.angle_beta   90.00
_cell.angle_gamma   90.00
#
_symmetry.space_group_name_H-M   'P 1'
#
loop_
_entity.id
_entity.type
_entity.pdbx_description
1 polymer ?
#
loop_
_entity_poly.entity_id
_entity_poly.type
_entity_poly.pdbx_seq_one_letter_code
_entity_poly.pdbx_strand_id
1 'polypeptide(L)'
;MRKRGLALLDQASRRRSIATSTEFAEVLSFLFKRRDKSTYPDDEFGDELYRSYPKPGAIPPQALLWFDIYFEKELDADLMAKEFANRRFEINRDYDEEPNDGFGRWNIDVEHRITPSYREIKANVEQMRDRLRSRGGKLASWLLMPAE
;
A
#
# COMPACT_ATOMS: atom_id res chain seq x y z
N MET A 1 57.19 10.04 28.06
CA MET A 1 56.13 10.49 27.13
C MET A 1 55.25 9.30 26.75
N ARG A 2 53.93 9.33 27.03
CA ARG A 2 52.86 8.46 26.45
C ARG A 2 51.57 8.61 27.29
N LYS A 3 50.86 9.75 27.21
CA LYS A 3 49.54 9.95 27.85
C LYS A 3 48.56 10.80 27.01
N ARG A 4 48.71 10.87 25.69
CA ARG A 4 47.79 11.62 24.80
C ARG A 4 46.94 10.74 23.87
N GLY A 5 47.21 9.43 23.76
CA GLY A 5 46.50 8.52 22.84
C GLY A 5 45.20 7.92 23.37
N LEU A 6 45.04 7.75 24.69
CA LEU A 6 43.86 7.08 25.27
C LEU A 6 42.60 7.97 25.31
N ALA A 7 42.77 9.29 25.43
CA ALA A 7 41.64 10.23 25.55
C ALA A 7 40.89 10.45 24.22
N LEU A 8 41.58 10.31 23.08
CA LEU A 8 40.98 10.46 21.75
C LEU A 8 40.19 9.22 21.31
N LEU A 9 40.57 8.03 21.78
CA LEU A 9 39.83 6.78 21.53
C LEU A 9 38.51 6.73 22.33
N ASP A 10 38.49 7.26 23.55
CA ASP A 10 37.26 7.31 24.38
C ASP A 10 36.20 8.29 23.79
N GLN A 11 36.61 9.45 23.27
CA GLN A 11 35.67 10.39 22.62
C GLN A 11 35.11 9.87 21.28
N ALA A 12 35.93 9.19 20.47
CA ALA A 12 35.48 8.63 19.19
C ALA A 12 34.54 7.43 19.36
N SER A 13 34.74 6.63 20.43
CA SER A 13 33.85 5.52 20.78
C SER A 13 32.50 6.03 21.32
N ARG A 14 32.51 7.07 22.16
CA ARG A 14 31.27 7.72 22.65
C ARG A 14 30.46 8.37 21.52
N ARG A 15 31.11 9.06 20.57
CA ARG A 15 30.43 9.65 19.40
C ARG A 15 29.80 8.60 18.48
N ARG A 16 30.43 7.43 18.32
CA ARG A 16 29.82 6.29 17.59
C ARG A 16 28.64 5.67 18.31
N SER A 17 28.66 5.60 19.66
CA SER A 17 27.52 5.10 20.43
C SER A 17 26.32 6.06 20.43
N ILE A 18 26.57 7.38 20.39
CA ILE A 18 25.51 8.39 20.34
C ILE A 18 24.87 8.41 18.95
N ALA A 19 25.67 8.35 17.88
CA ALA A 19 25.15 8.31 16.50
C ALA A 19 24.28 7.06 16.25
N THR A 20 24.71 5.89 16.74
CA THR A 20 23.90 4.66 16.66
C THR A 20 22.66 4.72 17.55
N SER A 21 22.69 5.38 18.71
CA SER A 21 21.51 5.54 19.57
C SER A 21 20.46 6.48 18.98
N THR A 22 20.86 7.53 18.26
CA THR A 22 19.93 8.47 17.62
C THR A 22 19.28 7.84 16.40
N GLU A 23 20.03 7.14 15.54
CA GLU A 23 19.47 6.40 14.41
C GLU A 23 18.55 5.26 14.88
N PHE A 24 18.92 4.52 15.93
CA PHE A 24 18.02 3.54 16.54
C PHE A 24 16.80 4.18 17.19
N ALA A 25 16.94 5.34 17.85
CA ALA A 25 15.82 6.06 18.43
C ALA A 25 14.92 6.70 17.37
N GLU A 26 15.45 7.08 16.20
CA GLU A 26 14.66 7.55 15.07
C GLU A 26 13.91 6.40 14.39
N VAL A 27 14.57 5.26 14.18
CA VAL A 27 13.94 4.01 13.72
C VAL A 27 12.90 3.53 14.72
N LEU A 28 13.21 3.54 16.01
CA LEU A 28 12.26 3.22 17.07
C LEU A 28 11.17 4.29 17.15
N SER A 29 11.43 5.58 17.02
CA SER A 29 10.37 6.62 17.02
C SER A 29 9.52 6.58 15.75
N PHE A 30 10.06 6.07 14.65
CA PHE A 30 9.32 5.76 13.42
C PHE A 30 8.43 4.53 13.64
N LEU A 31 8.95 3.49 14.29
CA LEU A 31 8.23 2.28 14.69
C LEU A 31 7.23 2.52 15.85
N PHE A 32 7.48 3.52 16.70
CA PHE A 32 6.70 3.89 17.90
C PHE A 32 6.03 5.26 17.79
N LYS A 33 5.96 5.85 16.59
CA LYS A 33 4.97 6.90 16.33
C LYS A 33 3.64 6.20 16.43
N ARG A 34 3.04 6.32 17.62
CA ARG A 34 1.75 5.73 17.96
C ARG A 34 0.77 6.23 16.92
N ARG A 35 0.44 5.37 15.94
CA ARG A 35 -0.52 5.73 14.89
C ARG A 35 -1.80 6.22 15.55
N ASP A 36 -2.36 7.29 15.03
CA ASP A 36 -3.66 7.75 15.46
C ASP A 36 -4.70 6.71 15.02
N LYS A 37 -5.17 5.89 15.97
CA LYS A 37 -6.14 4.81 15.68
C LYS A 37 -7.49 5.33 15.18
N SER A 38 -7.80 6.62 15.36
CA SER A 38 -9.02 7.22 14.83
C SER A 38 -8.93 7.46 13.31
N THR A 39 -7.74 7.80 12.82
CA THR A 39 -7.45 7.98 11.40
C THR A 39 -7.01 6.68 10.72
N TYR A 40 -6.21 5.87 11.43
CA TYR A 40 -5.61 4.63 10.95
C TYR A 40 -5.98 3.45 11.89
N PRO A 41 -7.17 2.85 11.71
CA PRO A 41 -7.56 1.65 12.45
C PRO A 41 -6.56 0.50 12.34
N ASP A 42 -6.65 -0.45 13.26
CA ASP A 42 -5.77 -1.62 13.38
C ASP A 42 -6.24 -2.77 12.47
N ASP A 43 -6.27 -2.51 11.16
CA ASP A 43 -6.66 -3.46 10.11
C ASP A 43 -5.94 -3.17 8.79
N GLU A 44 -6.18 -4.01 7.76
CA GLU A 44 -5.52 -3.90 6.45
C GLU A 44 -5.72 -2.53 5.77
N PHE A 45 -6.87 -1.88 5.99
CA PHE A 45 -7.18 -0.60 5.33
C PHE A 45 -6.51 0.57 6.03
N GLY A 46 -6.49 0.54 7.36
CA GLY A 46 -5.76 1.51 8.17
C GLY A 46 -4.25 1.38 7.97
N ASP A 47 -3.74 0.16 7.84
CA ASP A 47 -2.34 -0.14 7.53
C ASP A 47 -1.94 0.40 6.16
N GLU A 48 -2.76 0.20 5.12
CA GLU A 48 -2.48 0.73 3.79
C GLU A 48 -2.48 2.25 3.77
N LEU A 49 -3.50 2.88 4.38
CA LEU A 49 -3.58 4.33 4.45
C LEU A 49 -2.39 4.93 5.22
N TYR A 50 -1.96 4.28 6.31
CA TYR A 50 -0.80 4.71 7.10
C TYR A 50 0.51 4.53 6.32
N ARG A 51 0.65 3.42 5.58
CA ARG A 51 1.81 3.14 4.75
C ARG A 51 1.99 4.19 3.65
N SER A 52 0.91 4.54 2.94
CA SER A 52 0.96 5.55 1.88
C SER A 52 1.05 6.98 2.43
N TYR A 53 0.35 7.27 3.54
CA TYR A 53 0.28 8.61 4.14
C TYR A 53 0.44 8.56 5.67
N PRO A 54 1.68 8.47 6.20
CA PRO A 54 1.93 8.25 7.63
C PRO A 54 1.63 9.48 8.52
N LYS A 55 1.29 10.62 7.92
CA LYS A 55 0.91 11.86 8.62
C LYS A 55 -0.50 12.27 8.17
N PRO A 56 -1.47 12.51 9.08
CA PRO A 56 -2.83 12.88 8.68
C PRO A 56 -2.91 14.13 7.80
N GLY A 57 -2.09 15.15 8.09
CA GLY A 57 -2.03 16.37 7.29
C GLY A 57 -1.35 16.22 5.93
N ALA A 58 -0.82 15.03 5.61
CA ALA A 58 -0.23 14.72 4.31
C ALA A 58 -1.17 13.91 3.41
N ILE A 59 -2.38 13.56 3.88
CA ILE A 59 -3.39 12.88 3.08
C ILE A 59 -3.86 13.85 1.99
N PRO A 60 -3.67 13.52 0.70
CA PRO A 60 -4.07 14.41 -0.39
C PRO A 60 -5.59 14.43 -0.56
N PRO A 61 -6.14 15.46 -1.24
CA PRO A 61 -7.58 15.50 -1.55
C PRO A 61 -8.02 14.38 -2.49
N GLN A 62 -7.09 13.84 -3.29
CA GLN A 62 -7.32 12.74 -4.23
C GLN A 62 -6.13 11.78 -4.25
N ALA A 63 -6.44 10.50 -4.46
CA ALA A 63 -5.49 9.40 -4.64
C ALA A 63 -6.08 8.38 -5.62
N LEU A 64 -5.26 7.44 -6.07
CA LEU A 64 -5.69 6.31 -6.90
C LEU A 64 -5.75 5.05 -6.04
N LEU A 65 -6.87 4.35 -6.11
CA LEU A 65 -7.00 3.00 -5.60
C LEU A 65 -6.83 2.05 -6.79
N TRP A 66 -5.74 1.31 -6.80
CA TRP A 66 -5.40 0.34 -7.84
C TRP A 66 -5.78 -1.06 -7.39
N PHE A 67 -6.32 -1.85 -8.32
CA PHE A 67 -6.71 -3.24 -8.10
C PHE A 67 -6.13 -4.13 -9.18
N ASP A 68 -5.61 -5.27 -8.77
CA ASP A 68 -5.12 -6.33 -9.64
C ASP A 68 -6.03 -7.54 -9.55
N ILE A 69 -6.67 -7.88 -10.65
CA ILE A 69 -7.80 -8.79 -10.69
C ILE A 69 -7.58 -9.84 -11.76
N TYR A 70 -7.71 -11.11 -11.36
CA TYR A 70 -7.54 -12.24 -12.28
C TYR A 70 -8.82 -13.05 -12.47
N PHE A 71 -8.96 -13.59 -13.68
CA PHE A 71 -10.04 -14.47 -14.12
C PHE A 71 -9.49 -15.70 -14.82
N GLU A 72 -10.17 -16.84 -14.64
CA GLU A 72 -9.83 -18.08 -15.35
C GLU A 72 -10.22 -18.01 -16.83
N LYS A 73 -11.28 -17.26 -17.17
CA LYS A 73 -11.83 -17.15 -18.51
C LYS A 73 -11.72 -15.73 -19.05
N GLU A 74 -11.35 -15.62 -20.32
CA GLU A 74 -11.27 -14.36 -21.05
C GLU A 74 -12.60 -13.60 -21.04
N LEU A 75 -13.69 -14.33 -21.32
CA LEU A 75 -15.03 -13.75 -21.38
C LEU A 75 -15.43 -13.06 -20.07
N ASP A 76 -15.11 -13.65 -18.92
CA ASP A 76 -15.46 -13.08 -17.62
C ASP A 76 -14.65 -11.79 -17.35
N ALA A 77 -13.37 -11.80 -17.72
CA ALA A 77 -12.53 -10.61 -17.66
C ALA A 77 -13.05 -9.50 -18.58
N ASP A 78 -13.40 -9.83 -19.82
CA ASP A 78 -13.89 -8.84 -20.80
C ASP A 78 -15.24 -8.24 -20.38
N LEU A 79 -16.14 -9.07 -19.83
CA LEU A 79 -17.41 -8.59 -19.29
C LEU A 79 -17.19 -7.67 -18.08
N MET A 80 -16.19 -7.96 -17.24
CA MET A 80 -15.86 -7.10 -16.10
C MET A 80 -15.20 -5.78 -16.55
N ALA A 81 -14.26 -5.83 -17.49
CA ALA A 81 -13.64 -4.65 -18.07
C ALA A 81 -14.69 -3.70 -18.68
N LYS A 82 -15.67 -4.23 -19.41
CA LYS A 82 -16.81 -3.45 -19.93
C LYS A 82 -17.66 -2.83 -18.84
N GLU A 83 -17.92 -3.56 -17.74
CA GLU A 83 -18.66 -3.01 -16.61
C GLU A 83 -17.91 -1.84 -15.97
N PHE A 84 -16.61 -1.98 -15.72
CA PHE A 84 -15.81 -0.94 -15.09
C PHE A 84 -15.60 0.27 -16.01
N ALA A 85 -15.46 0.08 -17.33
CA ALA A 85 -15.31 1.18 -18.27
C ALA A 85 -16.54 2.10 -18.23
N ASN A 86 -17.74 1.52 -18.14
CA ASN A 86 -19.00 2.26 -18.01
C ASN A 86 -19.10 3.07 -16.71
N ARG A 87 -18.32 2.71 -15.69
CA ARG A 87 -18.28 3.37 -14.38
C ARG A 87 -17.11 4.36 -14.23
N ARG A 88 -16.41 4.67 -15.35
CA ARG A 88 -15.26 5.61 -15.40
C ARG A 88 -14.06 5.17 -14.56
N PHE A 89 -13.84 3.87 -14.43
CA PHE A 89 -12.53 3.38 -14.01
C PHE A 89 -11.56 3.46 -15.19
N GLU A 90 -10.28 3.71 -14.89
CA GLU A 90 -9.20 3.49 -15.86
C GLU A 90 -8.82 2.01 -15.78
N ILE A 91 -8.64 1.37 -16.94
CA ILE A 91 -8.55 -0.09 -17.04
C ILE A 91 -7.43 -0.47 -17.99
N ASN A 92 -6.58 -1.38 -17.54
CA ASN A 92 -5.66 -2.13 -18.38
C ASN A 92 -6.08 -3.60 -18.39
N ARG A 93 -6.03 -4.25 -19.55
CA ARG A 93 -6.51 -5.62 -19.76
C ARG A 93 -5.40 -6.40 -20.46
N ASP A 94 -4.89 -7.45 -19.81
CA ASP A 94 -3.76 -8.22 -20.34
C ASP A 94 -3.92 -9.74 -20.13
N TYR A 95 -2.99 -10.50 -20.67
CA TYR A 95 -2.90 -11.94 -20.51
C TYR A 95 -1.56 -12.30 -19.88
N ASP A 96 -1.62 -12.91 -18.70
CA ASP A 96 -0.45 -13.41 -17.99
C ASP A 96 -0.08 -14.81 -18.53
N GLU A 97 1.08 -14.90 -19.20
CA GLU A 97 1.60 -16.15 -19.74
C GLU A 97 1.99 -17.14 -18.64
N GLU A 98 2.39 -16.63 -17.47
CA GLU A 98 2.88 -17.40 -16.31
C GLU A 98 2.07 -17.04 -15.06
N PRO A 99 0.79 -17.42 -14.97
CA PRO A 99 -0.06 -17.04 -13.85
C PRO A 99 0.47 -17.65 -12.55
N ASN A 100 0.40 -16.88 -11.46
CA ASN A 100 0.65 -17.40 -10.13
C ASN A 100 -0.34 -18.52 -9.77
N ASP A 101 0.15 -19.52 -9.01
CA ASP A 101 -0.68 -20.63 -8.54
C ASP A 101 -1.95 -20.14 -7.83
N GLY A 102 -3.10 -20.59 -8.31
CA GLY A 102 -4.42 -20.23 -7.75
C GLY A 102 -5.07 -19.00 -8.39
N PHE A 103 -4.40 -18.28 -9.29
CA PHE A 103 -4.96 -17.21 -10.11
C PHE A 103 -5.18 -17.65 -11.56
N GLY A 104 -6.12 -16.99 -12.23
CA GLY A 104 -6.34 -17.20 -13.66
C GLY A 104 -5.28 -16.49 -14.51
N ARG A 105 -5.38 -16.59 -15.83
CA ARG A 105 -4.42 -15.95 -16.76
C ARG A 105 -4.87 -14.59 -17.27
N TRP A 106 -6.15 -14.29 -17.12
CA TRP A 106 -6.71 -13.06 -17.66
C TRP A 106 -6.76 -12.03 -16.56
N ASN A 107 -5.88 -11.03 -16.63
CA ASN A 107 -5.82 -9.97 -15.63
C ASN A 107 -6.57 -8.71 -16.09
N ILE A 108 -6.97 -7.92 -15.12
CA ILE A 108 -7.47 -6.56 -15.30
C ILE A 108 -6.86 -5.71 -14.20
N ASP A 109 -6.11 -4.68 -14.58
CA ASP A 109 -5.73 -3.62 -13.67
C ASP A 109 -6.81 -2.55 -13.69
N VAL A 110 -7.26 -2.13 -12.51
CA VAL A 110 -8.33 -1.14 -12.38
C VAL A 110 -7.84 -0.01 -11.50
N GLU A 111 -7.94 1.22 -11.99
CA GLU A 111 -7.63 2.41 -11.22
C GLU A 111 -8.88 3.24 -10.95
N HIS A 112 -9.03 3.64 -9.69
CA HIS A 112 -10.15 4.43 -9.21
C HIS A 112 -9.69 5.66 -8.44
N ARG A 113 -10.03 6.85 -8.92
CA ARG A 113 -9.79 8.10 -8.17
C ARG A 113 -10.75 8.18 -6.99
N ILE A 114 -10.19 8.34 -5.79
CA ILE A 114 -10.94 8.47 -4.53
C ILE A 114 -10.42 9.65 -3.70
N THR A 115 -11.21 10.09 -2.72
CA THR A 115 -10.68 10.87 -1.59
C THR A 115 -10.17 9.89 -0.54
N PRO A 116 -8.84 9.79 -0.32
CA PRO A 116 -8.28 8.76 0.53
C PRO A 116 -8.72 8.94 1.99
N SER A 117 -9.47 7.97 2.47
CA SER A 117 -9.82 7.83 3.89
C SER A 117 -10.07 6.37 4.20
N TYR A 118 -9.96 5.98 5.48
CA TYR A 118 -10.24 4.61 5.90
C TYR A 118 -11.59 4.10 5.37
N ARG A 119 -12.64 4.91 5.54
CA ARG A 119 -14.00 4.56 5.13
C ARG A 119 -14.12 4.35 3.63
N GLU A 120 -13.55 5.27 2.84
CA GLU A 120 -13.62 5.19 1.38
C GLU A 120 -12.83 4.01 0.82
N ILE A 121 -11.62 3.77 1.35
CA ILE A 121 -10.79 2.62 0.95
C ILE A 121 -11.53 1.32 1.24
N LYS A 122 -11.99 1.14 2.48
CA LYS A 122 -12.72 -0.05 2.91
C LYS A 122 -13.95 -0.30 2.04
N ALA A 123 -14.78 0.73 1.84
CA ALA A 123 -16.00 0.62 1.06
C ALA A 123 -15.71 0.22 -0.40
N ASN A 124 -14.67 0.78 -1.02
CA ASN A 124 -14.31 0.44 -2.39
C ASN A 124 -13.71 -0.97 -2.52
N VAL A 125 -12.84 -1.38 -1.60
CA VAL A 125 -12.24 -2.72 -1.61
C VAL A 125 -13.30 -3.80 -1.33
N GLU A 126 -14.19 -3.59 -0.37
CA GLU A 126 -15.28 -4.52 -0.08
C GLU A 126 -16.26 -4.62 -1.27
N GLN A 127 -16.65 -3.49 -1.88
CA GLN A 127 -17.47 -3.51 -3.09
C GLN A 127 -16.78 -4.23 -4.26
N MET A 128 -15.48 -4.04 -4.43
CA MET A 128 -14.71 -4.74 -5.46
C MET A 128 -14.74 -6.25 -5.22
N ARG A 129 -14.42 -6.70 -3.99
CA ARG A 129 -14.47 -8.11 -3.59
C ARG A 129 -15.85 -8.73 -3.87
N ASP A 130 -16.93 -8.03 -3.54
CA ASP A 130 -18.29 -8.54 -3.74
C ASP A 130 -18.68 -8.62 -5.22
N ARG A 131 -18.29 -7.64 -6.04
CA ARG A 131 -18.49 -7.71 -7.51
C ARG A 131 -17.78 -8.91 -8.12
N LEU A 132 -16.54 -9.16 -7.70
CA LEU A 132 -15.72 -10.24 -8.23
C LEU A 132 -16.29 -11.63 -7.91
N ARG A 133 -16.83 -11.81 -6.70
CA ARG A 133 -17.50 -13.08 -6.33
C ARG A 133 -18.61 -13.48 -7.29
N SER A 134 -19.36 -12.51 -7.82
CA SER A 134 -20.48 -12.80 -8.73
C SER A 134 -20.05 -13.27 -10.13
N ARG A 135 -18.79 -13.05 -10.51
CA ARG A 135 -18.26 -13.33 -11.87
C ARG A 135 -17.02 -14.21 -11.89
N GLY A 136 -16.72 -14.92 -10.80
CA GLY A 136 -15.55 -15.81 -10.70
C GLY A 136 -14.21 -15.09 -10.74
N GLY A 137 -14.17 -13.77 -10.52
CA GLY A 137 -12.93 -13.01 -10.43
C GLY A 137 -12.27 -13.17 -9.06
N LYS A 138 -10.95 -13.05 -9.03
CA LYS A 138 -10.15 -13.06 -7.79
C LYS A 138 -9.34 -11.77 -7.71
N LEU A 139 -9.46 -11.06 -6.60
CA LEU A 139 -8.62 -9.91 -6.30
C LEU A 139 -7.27 -10.44 -5.80
N ALA A 140 -6.21 -10.26 -6.58
CA ALA A 140 -4.85 -10.66 -6.20
C ALA A 140 -4.25 -9.64 -5.23
N SER A 141 -4.37 -8.36 -5.55
CA SER A 141 -3.88 -7.29 -4.72
C SER A 141 -4.65 -5.99 -4.94
N TRP A 142 -4.49 -5.05 -4.01
CA TRP A 142 -4.96 -3.68 -4.15
C TRP A 142 -3.99 -2.76 -3.42
N LEU A 143 -3.84 -1.52 -3.90
CA LEU A 143 -2.87 -0.55 -3.39
C LEU A 143 -3.45 0.86 -3.43
N LEU A 144 -3.03 1.68 -2.47
CA LEU A 144 -3.31 3.12 -2.48
C LEU A 144 -2.10 3.89 -3.02
N MET A 145 -2.25 4.51 -4.19
CA MET A 145 -1.21 5.22 -4.91
C MET A 145 -1.48 6.73 -4.96
N PRO A 146 -0.44 7.58 -5.09
CA PRO A 146 -0.63 8.98 -5.42
C PRO A 146 -1.40 9.16 -6.74
N ALA A 147 -2.30 10.14 -6.79
CA ALA A 147 -2.86 10.58 -8.06
C ALA A 147 -1.87 11.54 -8.73
N GLU A 148 -1.34 11.17 -9.88
CA GLU A 148 -0.60 12.09 -10.76
C GLU A 148 -1.54 13.11 -11.41
#